data_AF-A0A963I689-F1
#
_entry.id   AF-A0A963I689-F1
#
_cell.length_a   1.000
_cell.length_b   1.000
_cell.length_c   1.000
_cell.angle_alpha   90.00
_cell.angle_beta   90.00
_cell.angle_gamma   90.00
#
_symmetry.space_group_name_H-M   'P 1'
#
loop_
_entity.id
_entity.type
_entity.pdbx_description
1 polymer ?
#
loop_
_entity_poly.entity_id
_entity_poly.type
_entity_poly.pdbx_seq_one_letter_code
_entity_poly.pdbx_strand_id
1 'polypeptide(L)' 'MPRLSTVIIGAGHSGLAMSRALAGRGIDHLVLERGQVGNSWRTERWDSLRLLTPNWMNGLPGLPYAGADPDG' A
#
# COMPACT_ATOMS: atom_id res chain seq x y z
N MET A 1 18.54 12.24 -18.85
CA MET A 1 17.78 11.36 -17.94
C MET A 1 16.70 12.20 -17.27
N PRO A 2 15.45 11.73 -17.18
CA PRO A 2 14.44 12.41 -16.37
C PRO A 2 14.94 12.56 -14.93
N ARG A 3 14.82 13.77 -14.36
CA ARG A 3 15.15 14.05 -12.96
C ARG A 3 13.91 13.78 -12.11
N LEU A 4 13.94 12.70 -11.33
CA LEU A 4 12.92 12.44 -10.32
C LEU A 4 13.25 13.23 -9.05
N SER A 5 12.29 13.99 -8.55
CA SER A 5 12.40 14.75 -7.29
C SER A 5 12.00 13.94 -6.06
N THR A 6 11.41 12.76 -6.26
CA THR A 6 10.77 12.00 -5.18
C THR A 6 11.02 10.51 -5.33
N VAL A 7 11.46 9.90 -4.24
CA VAL A 7 11.65 8.45 -4.11
C VAL A 7 10.89 7.99 -2.87
N ILE A 8 10.10 6.93 -3.02
CA ILE A 8 9.40 6.24 -1.95
C ILE A 8 10.16 4.96 -1.64
N ILE A 9 10.55 4.77 -0.39
CA ILE A 9 11.24 3.56 0.08
C ILE A 9 10.21 2.64 0.75
N GLY A 10 10.01 1.47 0.17
CA GLY A 10 9.03 0.46 0.54
C GLY A 10 7.78 0.49 -0.35
N ALA A 11 7.41 -0.67 -0.89
CA ALA A 11 6.16 -0.90 -1.61
C ALA A 11 5.13 -1.66 -0.75
N GLY A 12 5.11 -1.38 0.56
CA GLY A 12 4.01 -1.76 1.46
C GLY A 12 2.78 -0.85 1.30
N HIS A 13 1.77 -1.02 2.16
CA HIS A 13 0.52 -0.25 2.08
C HIS A 13 0.76 1.28 2.10
N SER A 14 1.65 1.77 2.97
CA SER A 14 1.95 3.21 3.06
C SER A 14 2.63 3.74 1.79
N GLY A 15 3.59 3.00 1.25
CA GLY A 15 4.32 3.40 0.04
C GLY A 15 3.42 3.41 -1.19
N LEU A 16 2.56 2.40 -1.33
CA LEU A 16 1.58 2.34 -2.42
C LEU A 16 0.51 3.44 -2.30
N ALA A 17 0.04 3.72 -1.07
CA ALA A 17 -0.90 4.82 -0.83
C ALA A 17 -0.28 6.18 -1.22
N MET A 18 0.97 6.43 -0.85
CA MET A 18 1.69 7.64 -1.25
C MET A 18 1.91 7.70 -2.76
N SER A 19 2.32 6.59 -3.38
CA SER A 19 2.50 6.49 -4.84
C SER A 19 1.22 6.86 -5.59
N ARG A 20 0.07 6.34 -5.16
CA ARG A 20 -1.24 6.69 -5.72
C ARG A 20 -1.54 8.18 -5.56
N ALA A 21 -1.25 8.77 -4.40
CA ALA A 21 -1.50 10.19 -4.14
C ALA A 21 -0.63 11.10 -5.03
N LEU A 22 0.65 10.75 -5.24
CA LEU A 22 1.55 11.49 -6.13
C LEU A 22 1.15 11.35 -7.59
N ALA A 23 0.80 10.13 -8.03
CA ALA A 23 0.30 9.88 -9.38
C ALA A 23 -0.98 10.69 -9.67
N GLY A 24 -1.91 10.76 -8.71
CA GLY A 24 -3.11 11.58 -8.82
C GLY A 24 -2.86 13.09 -8.91
N ARG A 25 -1.66 13.55 -8.54
CA ARG A 25 -1.22 14.95 -8.64
C ARG A 25 -0.28 15.21 -9.82
N GLY A 26 -0.02 14.20 -10.66
CA GLY A 26 0.91 14.30 -11.78
C GLY A 26 2.38 14.47 -11.37
N ILE A 27 2.75 13.99 -10.17
CA ILE A 27 4.12 14.07 -9.66
C ILE A 27 4.84 12.76 -9.96
N ASP A 28 5.87 12.82 -10.80
CA ASP A 28 6.74 11.68 -11.10
C ASP A 28 7.53 11.25 -9.86
N HIS A 29 7.57 9.95 -9.61
CA HIS A 29 8.27 9.37 -8.47
C HIS A 29 8.69 7.93 -8.75
N LEU A 30 9.67 7.45 -7.99
CA LEU A 30 10.11 6.04 -8.00
C LEU A 30 9.75 5.37 -6.69
N VAL A 31 9.24 4.14 -6.76
CA VAL A 31 9.05 3.28 -5.58
C VAL A 31 10.12 2.20 -5.60
N LEU A 32 10.87 2.08 -4.52
CA LEU A 32 11.90 1.06 -4.35
C LEU A 32 11.48 0.10 -3.24
N GLU A 33 11.45 -1.19 -3.54
CA GLU A 33 11.14 -2.26 -2.59
C GLU A 33 12.26 -3.29 -2.61
N ARG A 34 12.59 -3.81 -1.41
CA ARG A 34 13.64 -4.82 -1.26
C ARG A 34 13.16 -6.17 -1.79
N GLY A 35 11.88 -6.51 -1.59
CA GLY A 35 11.26 -7.75 -2.03
C GLY A 35 10.23 -7.57 -3.15
N GLN A 36 9.11 -8.26 -3.03
CA GLN A 36 7.95 -8.05 -3.91
C GLN A 36 7.09 -6.88 -3.43
N VAL A 37 6.23 -6.34 -4.29
CA VAL A 37 5.20 -5.39 -3.87
C VAL A 37 4.37 -6.01 -2.72
N GLY A 38 4.27 -5.31 -1.60
CA GLY A 38 3.62 -5.80 -0.39
C GLY A 38 4.36 -6.97 0.29
N ASN A 39 5.69 -7.08 0.15
CA ASN A 39 6.48 -8.24 0.60
C ASN A 39 6.09 -8.73 2.01
N SER A 40 6.10 -7.84 3.00
CA SER A 40 5.81 -8.24 4.39
C SER A 40 4.42 -8.86 4.56
N TRP A 41 3.43 -8.40 3.78
CA TRP A 41 2.10 -8.98 3.77
C TRP A 41 2.02 -10.28 2.98
N ARG A 42 2.83 -10.47 1.93
CA ARG A 42 2.80 -11.67 1.11
C ARG A 42 3.59 -12.83 1.71
N THR A 43 4.75 -12.56 2.29
CA THR A 43 5.77 -13.57 2.60
C THR A 43 6.29 -13.55 4.04
N GLU A 44 6.21 -12.43 4.77
CA GLU A 44 6.82 -12.30 6.10
C GLU A 44 5.80 -12.32 7.26
N ARG A 45 4.49 -12.34 6.97
CA ARG A 45 3.44 -12.44 7.99
C ARG A 45 3.23 -13.87 8.46
N TRP A 46 2.78 -14.02 9.70
CA TRP A 46 2.28 -15.29 10.23
C TRP A 46 0.95 -15.68 9.57
N ASP A 47 0.75 -16.96 9.29
CA ASP A 47 -0.54 -17.48 8.78
C ASP A 47 -1.71 -17.25 9.76
N SER A 48 -1.38 -17.18 11.05
CA SER A 48 -2.32 -16.89 12.13
C SER A 48 -2.63 -15.40 12.31
N LEU A 49 -1.98 -14.50 11.57
CA LEU A 49 -2.22 -13.06 11.70
C LEU A 49 -3.70 -12.75 11.44
N ARG A 50 -4.29 -11.98 12.36
CA ARG A 50 -5.60 -11.35 12.23
C ARG A 50 -5.45 -9.87 12.52
N LEU A 51 -6.19 -9.04 11.77
CA LEU A 51 -6.20 -7.60 11.99
C LEU A 51 -7.09 -7.30 13.20
N LEU A 52 -6.71 -6.29 13.98
CA LEU A 52 -7.45 -5.84 15.17
C LEU A 52 -8.47 -4.75 14.84
N THR A 53 -8.63 -4.45 13.55
CA THR A 53 -9.51 -3.42 13.00
C THR A 53 -10.59 -4.08 12.15
N PRO A 54 -11.85 -3.60 12.21
CA PRO A 54 -12.88 -3.95 11.25
C PRO A 54 -12.39 -3.86 9.81
N ASN A 55 -12.87 -4.76 8.96
CA ASN A 55 -12.48 -4.81 7.55
C ASN A 55 -12.73 -3.49 6.82
N TRP A 56 -13.82 -2.78 7.15
CA TRP A 56 -14.15 -1.48 6.56
C TRP A 56 -13.08 -0.41 6.79
N MET A 57 -12.27 -0.53 7.85
CA MET A 57 -11.16 0.39 8.14
C MET A 57 -9.91 0.13 7.30
N ASN A 58 -9.80 -1.04 6.67
CA ASN A 58 -8.56 -1.50 6.01
C ASN A 58 -8.46 -1.07 4.53
N GLY A 59 -9.37 -0.23 4.06
CA GLY A 59 -9.35 0.33 2.71
C GLY A 59 -8.17 1.28 2.47
N LEU A 60 -7.76 1.41 1.21
CA LEU A 60 -6.77 2.39 0.76
C LEU A 60 -7.45 3.65 0.20
N PRO A 61 -6.75 4.80 0.09
CA PRO A 61 -7.30 5.98 -0.56
C PRO A 61 -7.84 5.69 -1.97
N GLY A 62 -9.15 5.87 -2.17
CA GLY A 62 -9.84 5.57 -3.42
C GLY A 62 -10.14 4.08 -3.68
N LEU A 63 -9.85 3.21 -2.71
CA LEU A 63 -10.10 1.77 -2.73
C LEU A 63 -10.68 1.33 -1.37
N PRO A 64 -11.94 1.69 -1.07
CA PRO A 64 -12.60 1.25 0.16
C PRO A 64 -12.77 -0.28 0.16
N TYR A 65 -12.95 -0.86 1.36
CA TYR A 65 -13.32 -2.26 1.47
C TYR A 65 -14.65 -2.53 0.75
N ALA A 66 -14.68 -3.58 -0.08
CA ALA A 66 -15.83 -3.94 -0.91
C ALA A 66 -16.29 -5.40 -0.68
N GLY A 67 -15.83 -6.04 0.40
CA GLY A 67 -16.25 -7.39 0.76
C GLY A 67 -17.59 -7.41 1.48
N ALA A 68 -18.14 -8.61 1.66
CA ALA A 68 -19.46 -8.81 2.29
C ALA A 68 -19.45 -8.72 3.82
N ASP A 69 -18.27 -8.67 4.45
CA ASP A 69 -18.10 -8.70 5.90
C ASP A 69 -17.31 -7.48 6.40
N PRO A 70 -17.97 -6.31 6.58
CA PRO A 70 -17.30 -5.07 6.92
C PRO A 70 -16.73 -5.05 8.35
N ASP A 71 -17.30 -5.81 9.28
CA ASP A 71 -16.90 -5.79 10.69
C ASP A 71 -15.84 -6.83 11.05
N GLY A 72 -15.69 -7.88 10.22
CA GLY A 72 -14.57 -8.82 10.28
C GLY A 72 -14.86 -10.14 10.98
#